data_AF-A0A9P6ESY8-F1
#
_entry.id   AF-A0A9P6ESY8-F1
#
_cell.length_a   1.000
_cell.length_b   1.000
_cell.length_c   1.000
_cell.angle_alpha   90.00
_cell.angle_beta   90.00
_cell.angle_gamma   90.00
#
_symmetry.space_group_name_H-M   'P 1'
#
loop_
_entity.id
_entity.type
_entity.pdbx_description
1 polymer ?
#
loop_
_entity_poly.entity_id
_entity_poly.type
_entity_poly.pdbx_seq_one_letter_code
_entity_poly.pdbx_strand_id
1 'polypeptide(L)'
;KISSCVGFQAMSQAVTRFSRGLRYTGVGGMFCVRSDMVLSNGIGNLQKRERYANMDMVFASSIRGTQLAMIAINYDIVCQWFIHLSARMSQWPERLHLPDTMTL
;
A
#
# COMPACT_ATOMS: atom_id res chain seq x y z
N LYS A 1 20.78 -22.80 -1.53
CA LYS A 1 21.85 -22.18 -0.71
C LYS A 1 21.88 -20.69 -1.06
N ILE A 2 21.69 -19.81 -0.08
CA ILE A 2 21.75 -18.34 -0.29
C ILE A 2 23.22 -17.93 -0.29
N SER A 3 23.69 -17.30 -1.36
CA SER A 3 25.08 -16.84 -1.51
C SER A 3 25.31 -15.56 -0.69
N SER A 4 26.47 -15.50 -0.04
CA SER A 4 26.88 -14.50 0.95
C SER A 4 27.33 -13.17 0.32
N CYS A 5 26.55 -12.61 -0.61
CA CYS A 5 26.79 -11.24 -1.05
C CYS A 5 26.35 -10.28 0.06
N VAL A 6 27.25 -9.39 0.49
CA VAL A 6 27.00 -8.41 1.57
C VAL A 6 25.73 -7.58 1.29
N GLY A 7 25.46 -7.25 0.02
CA GLY A 7 24.22 -6.58 -0.39
C GLY A 7 22.95 -7.42 -0.18
N PHE A 8 23.01 -8.74 -0.41
CA PHE A 8 21.90 -9.65 -0.14
C PHE A 8 21.70 -9.87 1.36
N GLN A 9 22.79 -9.88 2.14
CA GLN A 9 22.73 -9.95 3.59
C GLN A 9 22.16 -8.66 4.20
N ALA A 10 22.48 -7.48 3.64
CA ALA A 10 21.89 -6.20 4.03
C ALA A 10 20.38 -6.14 3.68
N MET A 11 20.00 -6.58 2.49
CA MET A 11 18.59 -6.71 2.09
C MET A 11 17.83 -7.71 2.98
N SER A 12 18.42 -8.89 3.21
CA SER A 12 17.86 -9.91 4.11
C SER A 12 17.74 -9.42 5.54
N GLN A 13 18.75 -8.71 6.05
CA GLN A 13 18.72 -8.08 7.37
C GLN A 13 17.68 -6.96 7.43
N ALA A 14 17.53 -6.13 6.41
CA ALA A 14 16.44 -5.17 6.36
C ALA A 14 15.08 -5.90 6.41
N VAL A 15 14.93 -7.02 5.69
CA VAL A 15 13.71 -7.82 5.65
C VAL A 15 13.43 -8.58 6.96
N THR A 16 14.45 -8.98 7.71
CA THR A 16 14.29 -9.89 8.85
C THR A 16 14.69 -9.33 10.22
N ARG A 17 15.53 -8.28 10.32
CA ARG A 17 16.12 -7.81 11.60
C ARG A 17 15.11 -7.34 12.64
N PHE A 18 13.89 -6.93 12.25
CA PHE A 18 12.95 -6.30 13.18
C PHE A 18 11.55 -6.91 13.17
N SER A 19 11.36 -8.10 12.58
CA SER A 19 10.01 -8.70 12.46
C SER A 19 9.66 -9.70 13.57
N ARG A 20 10.64 -10.22 14.32
CA ARG A 20 10.39 -11.26 15.32
C ARG A 20 9.91 -10.61 16.64
N GLY A 21 8.65 -10.85 16.99
CA GLY A 21 8.03 -10.36 18.23
C GLY A 21 7.23 -9.05 18.10
N LEU A 22 7.25 -8.40 16.93
CA LEU A 22 6.41 -7.22 16.67
C LEU A 22 5.09 -7.61 16.00
N ARG A 23 3.97 -7.03 16.46
CA ARG A 23 2.64 -7.21 15.83
C ARG A 23 2.57 -6.55 14.45
N TYR A 24 3.33 -5.49 14.25
CA TYR A 24 3.48 -4.77 12.99
C TYR A 24 4.90 -4.22 12.89
N THR A 25 5.42 -4.20 11.67
CA THR A 25 6.81 -3.77 11.34
C THR A 25 6.88 -2.35 10.81
N GLY A 26 5.74 -1.71 10.58
CA GLY A 26 5.63 -0.37 10.06
C GLY A 26 4.17 0.07 9.93
N VAL A 27 3.97 1.25 9.40
CA VAL A 27 2.66 1.85 9.14
C VAL A 27 2.68 2.45 7.72
N GLY A 28 1.64 2.19 6.94
CA GLY A 28 1.41 2.81 5.63
C GLY A 28 0.36 3.90 5.77
N GLY A 29 0.52 4.97 5.00
CA GLY A 29 -0.35 6.15 5.06
C GLY A 29 -0.75 6.66 3.67
N MET A 30 -1.99 7.13 3.55
CA MET A 30 -2.50 7.85 2.38
C MET A 30 -2.75 9.32 2.75
N PHE A 31 -2.15 10.20 1.96
CA PHE A 31 -2.15 11.64 2.20
C PHE A 31 -2.69 12.37 0.97
N CYS A 32 -3.43 13.44 1.21
CA CYS A 32 -3.85 14.35 0.17
C CYS A 32 -2.70 15.32 -0.13
N VAL A 33 -2.03 15.16 -1.27
CA VAL A 33 -0.89 16.00 -1.70
C VAL A 33 -1.22 17.50 -1.70
N ARG A 34 -2.48 17.88 -1.93
CA ARG A 34 -2.91 19.30 -1.95
C ARG A 34 -2.98 19.96 -0.58
N SER A 35 -3.34 19.20 0.44
CA SER A 35 -3.60 19.72 1.80
C SER A 35 -2.62 19.21 2.83
N ASP A 36 -1.77 18.26 2.44
CA ASP A 36 -0.87 17.49 3.31
C ASP A 36 -1.58 16.79 4.47
N MET A 37 -2.90 16.59 4.34
CA MET A 37 -3.71 15.92 5.35
C MET A 37 -3.81 14.43 5.08
N VAL A 38 -3.84 13.66 6.17
CA VAL A 38 -4.15 12.23 6.15
C VAL A 38 -5.59 12.03 5.66
N LEU A 39 -5.79 11.14 4.69
CA LEU A 39 -7.12 10.76 4.24
C LEU A 39 -7.86 9.93 5.29
N SER A 40 -9.19 10.04 5.34
CA SER A 40 -10.02 9.19 6.20
C SER A 40 -9.73 7.71 5.93
N ASN A 41 -9.57 6.89 6.97
CA ASN A 41 -9.14 5.49 6.86
C ASN A 41 -7.82 5.26 6.09
N GLY A 42 -7.00 6.30 5.95
CA GLY A 42 -5.75 6.27 5.18
C GLY A 42 -4.56 5.70 5.93
N ILE A 43 -4.70 5.25 7.18
CA ILE A 43 -3.59 4.71 7.98
C ILE A 43 -3.81 3.21 8.22
N GLY A 44 -2.79 2.40 7.93
CA GLY A 44 -2.84 0.95 8.12
C GLY A 44 -1.53 0.35 8.62
N ASN A 45 -1.65 -0.67 9.47
CA ASN A 45 -0.51 -1.38 10.03
C ASN A 45 0.11 -2.34 9.00
N LEU A 46 1.44 -2.32 8.89
CA LEU A 46 2.21 -3.18 7.99
C LEU A 46 2.76 -4.39 8.74
N GLN A 47 2.08 -5.54 8.59
CA GLN A 47 2.45 -6.79 9.27
C GLN A 47 3.88 -7.26 8.92
N LYS A 48 4.27 -7.11 7.65
CA LYS A 48 5.62 -7.43 7.19
C LYS A 48 5.97 -6.53 6.01
N ARG A 49 6.49 -5.34 6.32
CA ARG A 49 6.79 -4.28 5.34
C ARG A 49 5.58 -3.92 4.47
N GLU A 50 5.83 -3.11 3.47
CA GLU A 50 4.87 -2.76 2.42
C GLU A 50 4.58 -3.98 1.56
N ARG A 51 3.39 -4.54 1.75
CA ARG A 51 2.82 -5.60 0.92
C ARG A 51 1.67 -5.01 0.14
N TYR A 52 1.50 -5.42 -1.10
CA TYR A 52 0.39 -4.96 -1.93
C TYR A 52 -0.96 -5.17 -1.26
N ALA A 53 -1.20 -6.30 -0.57
CA ALA A 53 -2.44 -6.52 0.18
C ALA A 53 -2.72 -5.45 1.26
N ASN A 54 -1.68 -4.98 1.97
CA ASN A 54 -1.84 -3.94 2.98
C ASN A 54 -2.09 -2.58 2.31
N MET A 55 -1.31 -2.25 1.27
CA MET A 55 -1.41 -0.97 0.57
C MET A 55 -2.71 -0.84 -0.21
N ASP A 56 -3.16 -1.91 -0.87
CA ASP A 56 -4.46 -1.99 -1.56
C ASP A 56 -5.60 -1.72 -0.58
N MET A 57 -5.56 -2.34 0.61
CA MET A 57 -6.60 -2.15 1.62
C MET A 57 -6.63 -0.70 2.14
N VAL A 58 -5.46 -0.11 2.40
CA VAL A 58 -5.35 1.29 2.84
C VAL A 58 -5.84 2.23 1.74
N PHE A 59 -5.41 2.01 0.50
CA PHE A 59 -5.83 2.79 -0.66
C PHE A 59 -7.34 2.72 -0.86
N ALA A 60 -7.92 1.52 -1.01
CA ALA A 60 -9.35 1.31 -1.22
C ALA A 60 -10.20 1.91 -0.10
N SER A 61 -9.79 1.71 1.16
CA SER A 61 -10.51 2.25 2.31
C SER A 61 -10.45 3.78 2.36
N SER A 62 -9.36 4.37 1.90
CA SER A 62 -9.16 5.82 1.92
C SER A 62 -9.97 6.58 0.87
N ILE A 63 -10.17 5.96 -0.30
CA ILE A 63 -10.82 6.59 -1.45
C ILE A 63 -12.32 6.31 -1.51
N ARG A 64 -12.80 5.21 -0.93
CA ARG A 64 -14.21 4.79 -0.94
C ARG A 64 -15.19 5.87 -0.47
N GLY A 65 -14.78 6.74 0.46
CA GLY A 65 -15.60 7.81 1.01
C GLY A 65 -15.43 9.17 0.32
N THR A 66 -14.61 9.25 -0.73
CA THR A 66 -14.30 10.52 -1.40
C THR A 66 -15.23 10.75 -2.60
N GLN A 67 -15.59 12.01 -2.85
CA GLN A 67 -16.36 12.42 -4.03
C GLN A 67 -15.42 12.90 -5.17
N LEU A 68 -14.22 12.33 -5.25
CA LEU A 68 -13.22 12.71 -6.24
C LEU A 68 -13.47 11.95 -7.53
N ALA A 69 -13.69 12.68 -8.63
CA ALA A 69 -13.84 12.08 -9.97
C ALA A 69 -12.49 11.57 -10.52
N MET A 70 -11.38 12.18 -10.10
CA MET A 70 -10.04 11.86 -10.56
C MET A 70 -9.06 11.83 -9.39
N ILE A 71 -8.27 10.75 -9.29
CA ILE A 71 -7.21 10.62 -8.29
C ILE A 71 -5.89 10.36 -8.99
N ALA A 72 -4.93 11.27 -8.82
CA ALA A 72 -3.54 11.02 -9.16
C ALA A 72 -2.84 10.32 -7.98
N ILE A 73 -2.23 9.17 -8.25
CA ILE A 73 -1.55 8.37 -7.22
C ILE A 73 -0.05 8.64 -7.29
N ASN A 74 0.52 9.14 -6.20
CA ASN A 74 1.96 9.24 -6.01
C ASN A 74 2.41 8.24 -4.94
N TYR A 75 3.29 7.33 -5.33
CA TYR A 75 3.82 6.28 -4.45
C TYR A 75 5.21 5.87 -4.98
N ASP A 76 6.15 5.57 -4.07
CA ASP A 76 7.56 5.32 -4.40
C ASP A 76 7.77 4.15 -5.38
N ILE A 77 6.89 3.15 -5.33
CA ILE A 77 6.83 2.02 -6.26
C ILE A 77 5.54 1.99 -7.09
N VAL A 78 4.92 3.15 -7.34
CA VAL A 78 3.65 3.26 -8.07
C VAL A 78 3.70 2.52 -9.41
N CYS A 79 4.79 2.64 -10.17
CA CYS A 79 4.93 1.99 -11.47
C CYS A 79 4.84 0.45 -11.40
N GLN A 80 5.25 -0.17 -10.29
CA GLN A 80 5.17 -1.62 -10.09
C GLN A 80 3.82 -2.05 -9.50
N TRP A 81 3.29 -1.22 -8.59
CA TRP A 81 2.04 -1.51 -7.89
C TRP A 81 0.81 -1.28 -8.78
N PHE A 82 0.81 -0.20 -9.57
CA PHE A 82 -0.32 0.29 -10.36
C PHE A 82 -0.63 -0.60 -11.57
N ILE A 83 0.39 -1.12 -12.26
CA ILE A 83 0.21 -1.98 -13.45
C ILE A 83 -0.66 -3.21 -13.19
N HIS A 84 -0.65 -3.73 -11.96
CA HIS A 84 -1.46 -4.88 -11.55
C HIS A 84 -2.62 -4.48 -10.63
N LEU A 85 -2.84 -3.19 -10.39
CA LEU A 85 -3.87 -2.73 -9.45
C LEU A 85 -5.26 -3.13 -9.92
N SER A 86 -5.60 -2.86 -11.19
CA SER A 86 -6.90 -3.23 -11.77
C SER A 86 -7.22 -4.73 -11.61
N ALA A 87 -6.23 -5.59 -11.86
CA ALA A 87 -6.38 -7.04 -11.69
C ALA A 87 -6.54 -7.48 -10.21
N ARG A 88 -6.02 -6.70 -9.25
CA ARG A 88 -6.23 -6.94 -7.81
C ARG A 88 -7.58 -6.37 -7.35
N MET A 89 -8.01 -5.24 -7.92
CA MET A 89 -9.29 -4.61 -7.62
C MET A 89 -10.48 -5.53 -7.90
N SER A 90 -10.42 -6.35 -8.95
CA SER A 90 -11.45 -7.34 -9.26
C SER A 90 -11.57 -8.47 -8.23
N GLN A 91 -10.56 -8.64 -7.37
CA GLN A 91 -10.52 -9.64 -6.29
C GLN A 91 -10.83 -9.02 -4.92
N TRP A 92 -11.07 -7.71 -4.86
CA TRP A 92 -11.40 -7.06 -3.60
C TRP A 92 -12.80 -7.50 -3.13
N PRO A 93 -13.07 -7.47 -1.81
CA PRO A 93 -14.43 -7.63 -1.32
C PRO A 93 -15.31 -6.51 -1.87
N GLU A 94 -16.56 -6.82 -2.21
CA GLU A 94 -17.53 -5.91 -2.84
C GLU A 94 -17.62 -4.55 -2.12
N ARG A 95 -17.50 -4.55 -0.79
CA ARG A 95 -17.50 -3.32 0.03
C ARG A 95 -16.38 -2.33 -0.31
N LEU A 96 -15.31 -2.74 -1.00
CA LEU A 96 -14.15 -1.92 -1.37
C LEU A 96 -14.13 -1.58 -2.85
N HIS A 97 -15.09 -2.05 -3.64
CA HIS A 97 -15.20 -1.66 -5.04
C HIS A 97 -15.47 -0.16 -5.15
N LEU A 98 -14.78 0.46 -6.10
CA LEU A 98 -14.93 1.87 -6.39
C LEU A 98 -16.08 2.06 -7.37
N PRO A 99 -16.75 3.22 -7.36
CA PRO A 99 -17.74 3.53 -8.38
C PRO A 99 -17.08 3.64 -9.75
N ASP A 100 -17.74 3.15 -10.79
CA ASP A 100 -17.24 3.18 -12.19
C ASP A 100 -17.01 4.61 -12.73
N THR A 101 -17.56 5.63 -12.06
CA THR A 101 -17.38 7.04 -12.39
C THR A 101 -16.00 7.58 -11.99
N MET A 102 -15.20 6.81 -11.27
CA MET A 102 -13.92 7.24 -10.72
C MET A 102 -12.75 6.83 -11.60
N THR A 103 -11.95 7.81 -12.01
CA THR A 103 -10.74 7.58 -12.80
C THR A 103 -9.49 7.62 -11.91
N LEU A 104 -8.67 6.57 -12.01
CA LEU A 104 -7.37 6.41 -11.33
C LEU A 104 -6.21 6.65 -12.29
#